data_AF-A0A1Y1JTR3-F1
#
_entry.id   AF-A0A1Y1JTR3-F1
#
_cell.length_a   1.000
_cell.length_b   1.000
_cell.length_c   1.000
_cell.angle_alpha   90.00
_cell.angle_beta   90.00
_cell.angle_gamma   90.00
#
_symmetry.space_group_name_H-M   'P 1'
#
loop_
_entity.id
_entity.type
_entity.pdbx_description
1 polymer ?
#
loop_
_entity_poly.entity_id
_entity_poly.type
_entity_poly.pdbx_seq_one_letter_code
_entity_poly.pdbx_strand_id
1 'polypeptide(L)'
;MEKNEFDFTGIFPNCTDNFLWGIYEHRSSNSQQDFTKLCSRFKNNVTNSDYSTHNFVQYCQVLGLYLEHIFNKKSSLEPKSCCKLFYYKLKKDIMDNFTLNCTEANNCYMKMIEQTGVNISNEILGVCKDYFVHVDTDALKIMENLFEIYKDINLFNTNSSQRTTTKMHPFKSSIEKLEKHPDKYKSQLKTEFEKIIEICKGYKKNWTYAPISHAASLLSDKWIDETRKKINGEDTGETRSNERHRETLQTNVLEAEALMGTMTEGETHTGISIGTIFITFSILIIMFILYKYTPYFSFLKPRERKLRRLHKNKKNNMDFIHTFGVEYKNSVDNRYKISYS
;
A
#
# COMPACT_ATOMS: atom_id res chain seq x y z
N MET A 1 20.11 3.89 -27.78
CA MET A 1 19.70 4.63 -26.57
C MET A 1 19.90 3.70 -25.40
N GLU A 2 20.90 3.97 -24.56
CA GLU A 2 21.05 3.28 -23.28
C GLU A 2 19.78 3.54 -22.47
N LYS A 3 19.10 2.47 -22.03
CA LYS A 3 17.98 2.61 -21.10
C LYS A 3 18.60 3.09 -19.78
N ASN A 4 18.47 4.38 -19.50
CA ASN A 4 18.88 4.94 -18.22
C ASN A 4 18.16 4.15 -17.12
N GLU A 5 18.94 3.40 -16.36
CA GLU A 5 18.45 2.59 -15.26
C GLU A 5 17.86 3.48 -14.16
N PHE A 6 16.77 3.03 -13.52
CA PHE A 6 16.13 3.79 -12.46
C PHE A 6 17.02 3.84 -11.21
N ASP A 7 17.61 4.99 -10.91
CA ASP A 7 18.47 5.17 -9.75
C ASP A 7 17.68 5.63 -8.50
N PHE A 8 17.84 4.90 -7.40
CA PHE A 8 17.17 5.15 -6.11
C PHE A 8 17.90 6.16 -5.21
N THR A 9 19.11 6.56 -5.58
CA THR A 9 19.96 7.43 -4.77
C THR A 9 19.28 8.77 -4.49
N GLY A 10 19.38 9.24 -3.25
CA GLY A 10 18.89 10.55 -2.84
C GLY A 10 17.37 10.65 -2.65
N ILE A 11 16.60 9.61 -2.98
CA ILE A 11 15.15 9.61 -2.78
C ILE A 11 14.82 9.54 -1.29
N PHE A 12 15.38 8.57 -0.56
CA PHE A 12 15.07 8.36 0.85
C PHE A 12 16.26 8.71 1.76
N PRO A 13 15.98 9.23 2.97
CA PRO A 13 14.66 9.65 3.47
C PRO A 13 14.22 11.04 2.95
N ASN A 14 15.13 11.76 2.28
CA ASN A 14 15.03 13.18 1.94
C ASN A 14 13.69 13.60 1.32
N CYS A 15 13.18 12.84 0.35
CA CYS A 15 11.97 13.18 -0.39
C CYS A 15 10.68 12.76 0.33
N THR A 16 10.77 11.96 1.39
CA THR A 16 9.62 11.59 2.23
C THR A 16 9.58 12.37 3.54
N ASP A 17 10.71 12.93 3.95
CA ASP A 17 10.83 13.59 5.25
C ASP A 17 9.98 14.86 5.32
N ASN A 18 9.19 14.92 6.41
CA ASN A 18 8.27 16.03 6.67
C ASN A 18 7.20 16.23 5.57
N PHE A 19 6.89 15.17 4.81
CA PHE A 19 5.72 15.16 3.93
C PHE A 19 4.76 14.04 4.34
N LEU A 20 3.49 14.39 4.55
CA LEU A 20 2.45 13.44 4.93
C LEU A 20 1.79 12.87 3.68
N TRP A 21 1.86 11.56 3.46
CA TRP A 21 1.29 10.95 2.24
C TRP A 21 -0.18 10.53 2.39
N GLY A 22 -0.78 10.70 3.56
CA GLY A 22 -2.17 10.33 3.80
C GLY A 22 -3.15 11.27 3.10
N ILE A 23 -4.15 10.70 2.42
CA ILE A 23 -5.22 11.44 1.73
C ILE A 23 -6.06 12.37 2.63
N TYR A 24 -5.97 12.21 3.95
CA TYR A 24 -6.71 13.01 4.92
C TYR A 24 -5.83 13.96 5.74
N GLU A 25 -4.52 13.91 5.55
CA GLU A 25 -3.55 14.66 6.36
C GLU A 25 -3.47 16.15 5.95
N HIS A 26 -3.90 16.48 4.73
CA HIS A 26 -3.76 17.82 4.15
C HIS A 26 -5.06 18.62 4.07
N ARG A 27 -6.04 18.30 4.91
CA ARG A 27 -7.38 18.93 4.86
C ARG A 27 -7.43 20.42 5.23
N SER A 28 -6.32 20.98 5.71
CA SER A 28 -6.24 22.37 6.18
C SER A 28 -5.32 23.26 5.35
N SER A 29 -4.71 22.76 4.27
CA SER A 29 -3.81 23.60 3.46
C SER A 29 -4.62 24.63 2.67
N ASN A 30 -4.15 25.88 2.66
CA ASN A 30 -4.75 26.96 1.85
C ASN A 30 -4.76 26.60 0.35
N SER A 31 -3.74 25.88 -0.14
CA SER A 31 -3.63 25.44 -1.54
C SER A 31 -4.54 24.25 -1.88
N GLN A 32 -5.15 23.60 -0.88
CA GLN A 32 -5.93 22.38 -1.10
C GLN A 32 -7.15 22.64 -2.00
N GLN A 33 -7.82 23.79 -1.85
CA GLN A 33 -8.98 24.11 -2.69
C GLN A 33 -8.58 24.24 -4.16
N ASP A 34 -7.42 24.82 -4.45
CA ASP A 34 -6.94 24.99 -5.81
C ASP A 34 -6.47 23.65 -6.40
N PHE A 35 -5.80 22.80 -5.61
CA PHE A 35 -5.51 21.42 -6.03
C PHE A 35 -6.77 20.57 -6.22
N THR A 36 -7.83 20.81 -5.45
CA THR A 36 -9.14 20.16 -5.68
C THR A 36 -9.67 20.48 -7.06
N LYS A 37 -9.65 21.78 -7.44
CA LYS A 37 -10.13 22.25 -8.74
C LYS A 37 -9.26 21.68 -9.87
N LEU A 38 -7.94 21.74 -9.72
CA LEU A 38 -6.98 21.15 -10.65
C LEU A 38 -7.28 19.67 -10.87
N CYS A 39 -7.35 18.89 -9.80
CA CYS A 39 -7.52 17.44 -9.86
C CYS A 39 -8.89 17.02 -10.39
N SER A 40 -9.95 17.79 -10.09
CA SER A 40 -11.28 17.54 -10.66
C SER A 40 -11.30 17.76 -12.18
N ARG A 41 -10.64 18.82 -12.67
CA ARG A 41 -10.53 19.08 -14.11
C ARG A 41 -9.65 18.04 -14.80
N PHE A 42 -8.49 17.75 -14.22
CA PHE A 42 -7.60 16.70 -14.69
C PHE A 42 -8.35 15.36 -14.82
N LYS A 43 -9.08 14.94 -13.78
CA LYS A 43 -9.91 13.73 -13.79
C LYS A 43 -10.87 13.71 -14.97
N ASN A 44 -11.64 14.79 -15.17
CA ASN A 44 -12.61 14.87 -16.26
C ASN A 44 -11.96 14.83 -17.64
N ASN A 45 -10.70 15.26 -17.76
CA ASN A 45 -9.94 15.22 -19.00
C ASN A 45 -9.34 13.83 -19.28
N VAL A 46 -8.95 13.08 -18.24
CA VAL A 46 -8.26 11.79 -18.41
C VAL A 46 -9.12 10.56 -18.13
N THR A 47 -10.37 10.71 -17.69
CA THR A 47 -11.26 9.58 -17.41
C THR A 47 -12.59 9.72 -18.16
N ASN A 48 -13.14 8.59 -18.60
CA ASN A 48 -14.50 8.51 -19.16
C ASN A 48 -15.52 7.99 -18.12
N SER A 49 -15.09 7.75 -16.89
CA SER A 49 -15.88 7.07 -15.86
C SER A 49 -16.33 8.04 -14.75
N ASP A 50 -17.59 7.92 -14.37
CA ASP A 50 -18.15 8.64 -13.21
C ASP A 50 -17.82 7.98 -11.88
N TYR A 51 -17.36 6.72 -11.89
CA TYR A 51 -17.10 5.95 -10.68
C TYR A 51 -15.84 6.42 -9.94
N SER A 52 -15.94 6.51 -8.60
CA SER A 52 -14.86 6.81 -7.64
C SER A 52 -14.18 8.19 -7.75
N THR A 53 -14.88 9.18 -8.29
CA THR A 53 -14.39 10.58 -8.43
C THR A 53 -13.70 11.13 -7.17
N HIS A 54 -14.22 10.82 -5.99
CA HIS A 54 -13.67 11.30 -4.73
C HIS A 54 -12.24 10.80 -4.45
N ASN A 55 -11.99 9.51 -4.64
CA ASN A 55 -10.68 8.91 -4.32
C ASN A 55 -9.62 9.41 -5.31
N PHE A 56 -9.95 9.49 -6.60
CA PHE A 56 -9.05 10.02 -7.62
C PHE A 56 -8.59 11.44 -7.25
N VAL A 57 -9.56 12.31 -6.94
CA VAL A 57 -9.26 13.71 -6.62
C VAL A 57 -8.39 13.80 -5.36
N GLN A 58 -8.62 12.95 -4.36
CA GLN A 58 -7.80 12.92 -3.14
C GLN A 58 -6.36 12.49 -3.39
N TYR A 59 -6.13 11.41 -4.14
CA TYR A 59 -4.77 10.99 -4.48
C TYR A 59 -4.06 12.04 -5.34
N CYS A 60 -4.76 12.62 -6.31
CA CYS A 60 -4.21 13.68 -7.14
C CYS A 60 -3.87 14.92 -6.31
N GLN A 61 -4.70 15.29 -5.32
CA GLN A 61 -4.41 16.41 -4.41
C GLN A 61 -3.11 16.18 -3.64
N VAL A 62 -2.91 14.97 -3.09
CA VAL A 62 -1.66 14.63 -2.39
C VAL A 62 -0.45 14.79 -3.32
N LEU A 63 -0.56 14.34 -4.57
CA LEU A 63 0.49 14.52 -5.57
C LEU A 63 0.75 16.00 -5.90
N GLY A 64 -0.29 16.81 -6.05
CA GLY A 64 -0.17 18.24 -6.30
C GLY A 64 0.51 18.98 -5.14
N LEU A 65 0.11 18.69 -3.91
CA LEU A 65 0.73 19.22 -2.70
C LEU A 65 2.18 18.77 -2.56
N TYR A 66 2.51 17.57 -3.04
CA TYR A 66 3.88 17.09 -3.07
C TYR A 66 4.75 17.86 -4.08
N LEU A 67 4.21 18.26 -5.23
CA LEU A 67 4.91 19.17 -6.16
C LEU A 67 5.18 20.54 -5.51
N GLU A 68 4.20 21.10 -4.82
CA GLU A 68 4.36 22.33 -4.03
C GLU A 68 5.44 22.16 -2.95
N HIS A 69 5.49 21.01 -2.27
CA HIS A 69 6.54 20.69 -1.31
C HIS A 69 7.94 20.68 -1.93
N ILE A 70 8.12 20.00 -3.07
CA ILE A 70 9.40 19.97 -3.78
C ILE A 70 9.81 21.39 -4.18
N PHE A 71 8.88 22.16 -4.75
CA PHE A 71 9.14 23.53 -5.18
C PHE A 71 9.61 24.43 -4.02
N ASN A 72 8.88 24.40 -2.90
CA ASN A 72 9.18 25.22 -1.73
C ASN A 72 10.49 24.82 -1.03
N LYS A 73 10.91 23.55 -1.15
CA LYS A 73 12.13 23.02 -0.54
C LYS A 73 13.28 22.79 -1.51
N LYS A 74 13.22 23.36 -2.72
CA LYS A 74 14.23 23.16 -3.78
C LYS A 74 15.67 23.51 -3.38
N SER A 75 15.87 24.32 -2.34
CA SER A 75 17.20 24.65 -1.79
C SER A 75 17.79 23.54 -0.90
N SER A 76 16.94 22.72 -0.29
CA SER A 76 17.34 21.63 0.63
C SER A 76 17.12 20.23 0.06
N LEU A 77 16.25 20.10 -0.94
CA LEU A 77 15.96 18.85 -1.63
C LEU A 77 16.64 18.84 -2.98
N GLU A 78 17.04 17.66 -3.45
CA GLU A 78 17.43 17.45 -4.84
C GLU A 78 16.16 17.18 -5.68
N PRO A 79 15.68 18.15 -6.48
CA PRO A 79 14.36 18.03 -7.13
C PRO A 79 14.29 16.81 -8.06
N LYS A 80 15.40 16.51 -8.77
CA LYS A 80 15.51 15.35 -9.66
C LYS A 80 15.13 14.05 -8.94
N SER A 81 15.71 13.78 -7.78
CA SER A 81 15.45 12.57 -7.00
C SER A 81 14.01 12.53 -6.46
N CYS A 82 13.49 13.65 -5.98
CA CYS A 82 12.11 13.72 -5.48
C CYS A 82 11.05 13.63 -6.57
N CYS A 83 11.36 14.06 -7.80
CA CYS A 83 10.51 13.88 -8.96
C CYS A 83 10.41 12.42 -9.40
N LYS A 84 11.45 11.60 -9.22
CA LYS A 84 11.35 10.14 -9.42
C LYS A 84 10.28 9.54 -8.49
N LEU A 85 10.25 9.97 -7.23
CA LEU A 85 9.22 9.54 -6.26
C LEU A 85 7.82 10.03 -6.66
N PHE A 86 7.70 11.26 -7.16
CA PHE A 86 6.43 11.78 -7.71
C PHE A 86 5.91 10.89 -8.85
N TYR A 87 6.74 10.56 -9.85
CA TYR A 87 6.31 9.71 -10.97
C TYR A 87 5.97 8.27 -10.53
N TYR A 88 6.71 7.71 -9.58
CA TYR A 88 6.34 6.44 -8.93
C TYR A 88 4.93 6.51 -8.32
N LYS A 89 4.64 7.55 -7.53
CA LYS A 89 3.34 7.73 -6.88
C LYS A 89 2.22 8.02 -7.87
N LEU A 90 2.49 8.80 -8.91
CA LEU A 90 1.53 9.02 -10.00
C LEU A 90 1.16 7.69 -10.68
N LYS A 91 2.13 6.84 -10.96
CA LYS A 91 1.86 5.52 -11.53
C LYS A 91 1.08 4.64 -10.56
N LYS A 92 1.58 4.46 -9.34
CA LYS A 92 1.03 3.53 -8.34
C LYS A 92 -0.34 3.95 -7.81
N ASP A 93 -0.51 5.23 -7.47
CA ASP A 93 -1.69 5.70 -6.74
C ASP A 93 -2.80 6.16 -7.71
N ILE A 94 -2.43 6.59 -8.92
CA ILE A 94 -3.38 7.06 -9.93
C ILE A 94 -3.50 6.06 -11.09
N MET A 95 -2.44 5.83 -11.87
CA MET A 95 -2.56 5.06 -13.12
C MET A 95 -2.97 3.59 -12.88
N ASP A 96 -2.43 2.94 -11.85
CA ASP A 96 -2.72 1.54 -11.57
C ASP A 96 -4.11 1.33 -10.93
N ASN A 97 -4.70 2.39 -10.35
CA ASN A 97 -5.98 2.33 -9.63
C ASN A 97 -7.18 2.85 -10.43
N PHE A 98 -6.96 3.56 -11.54
CA PHE A 98 -8.02 4.19 -12.32
C PHE A 98 -7.82 3.95 -13.82
N THR A 99 -8.91 3.76 -14.56
CA THR A 99 -8.87 3.66 -16.02
C THR A 99 -8.68 5.06 -16.62
N LEU A 100 -7.51 5.30 -17.22
CA LEU A 100 -7.14 6.60 -17.78
C LEU A 100 -6.95 6.56 -19.29
N ASN A 101 -7.21 7.69 -19.94
CA ASN A 101 -6.94 7.97 -21.35
C ASN A 101 -5.49 8.43 -21.60
N CYS A 102 -4.56 8.15 -20.68
CA CYS A 102 -3.14 8.41 -20.82
C CYS A 102 -2.37 7.13 -20.49
N THR A 103 -1.43 6.77 -21.37
CA THR A 103 -0.74 5.47 -21.34
C THR A 103 0.57 5.50 -20.54
N GLU A 104 1.18 6.67 -20.41
CA GLU A 104 2.47 6.85 -19.74
C GLU A 104 2.37 7.93 -18.66
N ALA A 105 3.14 7.78 -17.59
CA ALA A 105 3.12 8.71 -16.46
C ALA A 105 3.50 10.14 -16.87
N ASN A 106 4.44 10.30 -17.82
CA ASN A 106 4.77 11.62 -18.36
C ASN A 106 3.58 12.28 -19.06
N ASN A 107 2.89 11.53 -19.92
CA ASN A 107 1.71 12.04 -20.64
C ASN A 107 0.60 12.41 -19.65
N CYS A 108 0.32 11.55 -18.66
CA CYS A 108 -0.64 11.85 -17.60
C CYS A 108 -0.28 13.13 -16.84
N TYR A 109 0.99 13.30 -16.48
CA TYR A 109 1.46 14.50 -15.79
C TYR A 109 1.35 15.76 -16.65
N MET A 110 1.72 15.70 -17.93
CA MET A 110 1.57 16.83 -18.86
C MET A 110 0.09 17.26 -18.96
N LYS A 111 -0.83 16.31 -19.09
CA LYS A 111 -2.28 16.59 -19.05
C LYS A 111 -2.73 17.21 -17.72
N MET A 112 -2.08 16.88 -16.61
CA MET A 112 -2.38 17.48 -15.29
C MET A 112 -1.94 18.95 -15.23
N ILE A 113 -0.77 19.30 -15.77
CA ILE A 113 -0.25 20.67 -15.70
C ILE A 113 -0.83 21.60 -16.78
N GLU A 114 -1.39 21.04 -17.85
CA GLU A 114 -2.10 21.79 -18.91
C GLU A 114 -3.47 22.33 -18.47
N GLN A 115 -3.96 21.95 -17.28
CA GLN A 115 -5.26 22.39 -16.78
C GLN A 115 -5.27 23.90 -16.51
N THR A 116 -6.09 24.64 -17.26
CA THR A 116 -6.19 26.10 -17.14
C THR A 116 -7.15 26.53 -16.02
N GLY A 117 -7.09 27.81 -15.64
CA GLY A 117 -8.06 28.44 -14.72
C GLY A 117 -7.95 28.00 -13.26
N VAL A 118 -6.78 27.51 -12.84
CA VAL A 118 -6.44 27.21 -11.45
C VAL A 118 -5.46 28.27 -10.94
N ASN A 119 -5.56 28.64 -9.66
CA ASN A 119 -4.68 29.63 -9.05
C ASN A 119 -3.42 28.98 -8.46
N ILE A 120 -2.71 28.18 -9.27
CA ILE A 120 -1.48 27.51 -8.88
C ILE A 120 -0.39 27.96 -9.84
N SER A 121 0.79 28.33 -9.31
CA SER A 121 1.92 28.74 -10.16
C SER A 121 2.32 27.61 -11.11
N ASN A 122 2.53 27.96 -12.38
CA ASN A 122 3.06 27.03 -13.39
C ASN A 122 4.45 26.50 -13.00
N GLU A 123 5.22 27.26 -12.21
CA GLU A 123 6.53 26.83 -11.70
C GLU A 123 6.38 25.69 -10.68
N ILE A 124 5.36 25.75 -9.81
CA ILE A 124 5.05 24.68 -8.87
C ILE A 124 4.63 23.42 -9.63
N LEU A 125 3.66 23.57 -10.55
CA LEU A 125 3.16 22.45 -11.33
C LEU A 125 4.23 21.85 -12.22
N GLY A 126 5.14 22.66 -12.75
CA GLY A 126 6.21 22.25 -13.67
C GLY A 126 7.50 21.77 -13.02
N VAL A 127 7.60 21.72 -11.69
CA VAL A 127 8.86 21.41 -10.98
C VAL A 127 9.48 20.05 -11.36
N CYS A 128 8.66 19.09 -11.84
CA CYS A 128 9.11 17.76 -12.25
C CYS A 128 9.13 17.53 -13.76
N LYS A 129 8.82 18.53 -14.57
CA LYS A 129 8.64 18.41 -16.04
C LYS A 129 9.87 17.84 -16.75
N ASP A 130 11.06 18.28 -16.35
CA ASP A 130 12.32 17.91 -16.99
C ASP A 130 12.99 16.68 -16.36
N TYR A 131 12.35 16.07 -15.33
CA TYR A 131 12.91 14.96 -14.55
C TYR A 131 12.13 13.65 -14.72
N PHE A 132 11.44 13.49 -15.85
CA PHE A 132 10.74 12.25 -16.15
C PHE A 132 11.69 11.05 -16.16
N VAL A 133 11.28 9.99 -15.46
CA VAL A 133 11.94 8.69 -15.47
C VAL A 133 10.92 7.59 -15.70
N HIS A 134 11.26 6.63 -16.55
CA HIS A 134 10.44 5.44 -16.73
C HIS A 134 10.58 4.54 -15.50
N VAL A 135 9.46 4.30 -14.80
CA VAL A 135 9.40 3.38 -13.65
C VAL A 135 8.91 2.03 -14.14
N ASP A 136 9.82 1.10 -14.39
CA ASP A 136 9.44 -0.26 -14.76
C ASP A 136 8.86 -1.06 -13.58
N THR A 137 8.34 -2.25 -13.87
CA THR A 137 7.64 -3.10 -12.88
C THR A 137 8.54 -3.49 -11.69
N ASP A 138 9.83 -3.67 -11.94
CA ASP A 138 10.81 -4.05 -10.93
C ASP A 138 11.15 -2.86 -10.03
N ALA A 139 11.43 -1.70 -10.63
CA ALA A 139 11.62 -0.45 -9.89
C ALA A 139 10.38 -0.08 -9.06
N LEU A 140 9.18 -0.32 -9.58
CA LEU A 140 7.92 -0.09 -8.86
C LEU A 140 7.84 -0.90 -7.56
N LYS A 141 8.19 -2.20 -7.61
CA LYS A 141 8.18 -3.09 -6.44
C LYS A 141 9.25 -2.70 -5.42
N ILE A 142 10.44 -2.33 -5.89
CA ILE A 142 11.52 -1.83 -5.04
C ILE A 142 11.08 -0.55 -4.31
N MET A 143 10.53 0.42 -5.05
CA MET A 143 10.02 1.67 -4.48
C MET A 143 8.93 1.42 -3.45
N GLU A 144 8.02 0.46 -3.69
CA GLU A 144 6.97 0.09 -2.73
C GLU A 144 7.55 -0.44 -1.41
N ASN A 145 8.54 -1.33 -1.48
CA ASN A 145 9.20 -1.84 -0.27
C ASN A 145 9.98 -0.73 0.46
N LEU A 146 10.78 0.07 -0.26
CA LEU A 146 11.54 1.19 0.33
C LEU A 146 10.61 2.21 0.99
N PHE A 147 9.50 2.55 0.34
CA PHE A 147 8.53 3.50 0.87
C PHE A 147 7.89 3.00 2.17
N GLU A 148 7.50 1.72 2.25
CA GLU A 148 6.97 1.14 3.50
C GLU A 148 8.04 1.06 4.60
N ILE A 149 9.29 0.69 4.26
CA ILE A 149 10.42 0.68 5.20
C ILE A 149 10.61 2.08 5.82
N TYR A 150 10.68 3.13 4.99
CA TYR A 150 10.94 4.48 5.47
C TYR A 150 9.75 5.11 6.20
N LYS A 151 8.52 4.74 5.82
CA LYS A 151 7.31 5.08 6.57
C LYS A 151 7.34 4.49 7.98
N ASP A 152 7.72 3.22 8.11
CA ASP A 152 7.88 2.56 9.42
C ASP A 152 9.04 3.18 10.23
N ILE A 153 10.16 3.52 9.58
CA ILE A 153 11.27 4.25 10.23
C ILE A 153 10.80 5.58 10.81
N ASN A 154 10.09 6.39 10.02
CA ASN A 154 9.54 7.65 10.49
C ASN A 154 8.56 7.45 11.65
N LEU A 155 7.71 6.42 11.56
CA LEU A 155 6.76 6.06 12.62
C LEU A 155 7.47 5.67 13.92
N PHE A 156 8.54 4.88 13.85
CA PHE A 156 9.32 4.47 15.02
C PHE A 156 10.10 5.63 15.64
N ASN A 157 10.59 6.56 14.83
CA ASN A 157 11.33 7.73 15.29
C ASN A 157 10.40 8.74 15.99
N THR A 158 9.22 8.98 15.43
CA THR A 158 8.28 9.99 15.93
C THR A 158 7.43 9.50 17.10
N ASN A 159 7.10 8.21 17.16
CA ASN A 159 6.16 7.70 18.16
C ASN A 159 6.66 6.40 18.80
N SER A 160 7.13 6.52 20.05
CA SER A 160 7.64 5.38 20.82
C SER A 160 6.59 4.29 21.08
N SER A 161 5.30 4.64 21.12
CA SER A 161 4.22 3.65 21.25
C SER A 161 4.07 2.73 20.03
N GLN A 162 4.63 3.10 18.89
CA GLN A 162 4.58 2.30 17.66
C GLN A 162 5.70 1.26 17.57
N ARG A 163 6.69 1.33 18.48
CA ARG A 163 7.84 0.43 18.53
C ARG A 163 7.47 -0.92 19.15
N THR A 164 6.56 -1.62 18.49
CA THR A 164 5.99 -2.90 18.92
C THR A 164 6.45 -4.03 18.03
N THR A 165 6.49 -5.26 18.55
CA THR A 165 6.80 -6.46 17.77
C THR A 165 5.87 -6.61 16.57
N THR A 166 4.58 -6.31 16.73
CA THR A 166 3.57 -6.35 15.66
C THR A 166 3.90 -5.42 14.48
N LYS A 167 4.47 -4.23 14.75
CA LYS A 167 4.89 -3.29 13.70
C LYS A 167 6.29 -3.61 13.16
N MET A 168 7.15 -4.19 13.97
CA MET A 168 8.50 -4.59 13.54
C MET A 168 8.48 -5.77 12.56
N HIS A 169 7.51 -6.69 12.64
CA HIS A 169 7.37 -7.78 11.68
C HIS A 169 7.18 -7.33 10.22
N PRO A 170 6.20 -6.46 9.87
CA PRO A 170 6.05 -5.98 8.51
C PRO A 170 7.24 -5.13 8.04
N PHE A 171 7.85 -4.34 8.93
CA PHE A 171 9.09 -3.62 8.65
C PHE A 171 10.20 -4.59 8.20
N LYS A 172 10.49 -5.61 9.02
CA LYS A 172 11.47 -6.66 8.73
C LYS A 172 11.15 -7.40 7.43
N SER A 173 9.88 -7.76 7.23
CA SER A 173 9.43 -8.46 6.02
C SER A 173 9.65 -7.64 4.74
N SER A 174 9.49 -6.31 4.81
CA SER A 174 9.71 -5.43 3.67
C SER A 174 11.19 -5.37 3.27
N ILE A 175 12.10 -5.40 4.26
CA ILE A 175 13.55 -5.51 4.02
C ILE A 175 13.87 -6.86 3.36
N GLU A 176 13.33 -7.97 3.86
CA GLU A 176 13.54 -9.31 3.29
C GLU A 176 12.97 -9.46 1.88
N LYS A 177 11.88 -8.76 1.53
CA LYS A 177 11.36 -8.72 0.15
C LYS A 177 12.31 -7.97 -0.78
N LEU A 178 12.92 -6.90 -0.28
CA LEU A 178 13.90 -6.13 -1.03
C LEU A 178 15.18 -6.95 -1.29
N GLU A 179 15.59 -7.79 -0.34
CA GLU A 179 16.72 -8.73 -0.52
C GLU A 179 16.50 -9.74 -1.66
N LYS A 180 15.26 -10.16 -1.89
CA LYS A 180 14.89 -11.18 -2.89
C LYS A 180 14.72 -10.62 -4.30
N HIS A 181 14.92 -9.31 -4.49
CA HIS A 181 14.70 -8.67 -5.77
C HIS A 181 15.79 -9.07 -6.78
N PRO A 182 15.48 -9.27 -8.08
CA PRO A 182 16.47 -9.57 -9.11
C PRO A 182 17.69 -8.64 -9.11
N ASP A 183 18.85 -9.18 -9.49
CA ASP A 183 20.17 -8.52 -9.40
C ASP A 183 20.28 -7.20 -10.17
N LYS A 184 19.35 -6.92 -11.09
CA LYS A 184 19.31 -5.71 -11.93
C LYS A 184 19.67 -4.45 -11.13
N TYR A 185 18.98 -4.20 -10.02
CA TYR A 185 19.12 -2.98 -9.22
C TYR A 185 20.02 -3.10 -7.99
N LYS A 186 20.74 -4.22 -7.85
CA LYS A 186 21.44 -4.57 -6.61
C LYS A 186 22.57 -3.59 -6.26
N SER A 187 23.31 -3.13 -7.26
CA SER A 187 24.41 -2.17 -7.09
C SER A 187 23.91 -0.82 -6.55
N GLN A 188 22.78 -0.35 -7.07
CA GLN A 188 22.16 0.92 -6.68
C GLN A 188 21.50 0.85 -5.30
N LEU A 189 20.92 -0.31 -4.97
CA LEU A 189 20.30 -0.53 -3.67
C LEU A 189 21.32 -0.70 -2.54
N LYS A 190 22.56 -1.11 -2.83
CA LYS A 190 23.58 -1.38 -1.81
C LYS A 190 23.77 -0.21 -0.84
N THR A 191 23.91 1.01 -1.37
CA THR A 191 24.07 2.21 -0.54
C THR A 191 22.84 2.48 0.33
N GLU A 192 21.65 2.29 -0.23
CA GLU A 192 20.40 2.55 0.48
C GLU A 192 20.13 1.52 1.57
N PHE A 193 20.45 0.25 1.30
CA PHE A 193 20.38 -0.82 2.28
C PHE A 193 21.34 -0.62 3.45
N GLU A 194 22.56 -0.14 3.21
CA GLU A 194 23.52 0.08 4.28
C GLU A 194 23.00 1.16 5.25
N LYS A 195 22.32 2.21 4.74
CA LYS A 195 21.63 3.18 5.60
C LYS A 195 20.55 2.51 6.46
N ILE A 196 19.73 1.65 5.86
CA ILE A 196 18.67 0.91 6.58
C ILE A 196 19.28 0.00 7.66
N ILE A 197 20.39 -0.68 7.35
CA ILE A 197 21.12 -1.53 8.31
C ILE A 197 21.63 -0.71 9.50
N GLU A 198 22.23 0.45 9.26
CA GLU A 198 22.72 1.32 10.34
C GLU A 198 21.56 1.83 11.23
N ILE A 199 20.40 2.11 10.63
CA ILE A 199 19.17 2.45 11.39
C ILE A 199 18.74 1.26 12.26
N CYS A 200 18.70 0.04 11.72
CA CYS A 200 18.37 -1.18 12.46
C CYS A 200 19.32 -1.42 13.66
N LYS A 201 20.64 -1.21 13.47
CA LYS A 201 21.62 -1.27 14.56
C LYS A 201 21.36 -0.20 15.62
N GLY A 202 21.00 1.01 15.20
CA GLY A 202 20.59 2.09 16.08
C GLY A 202 19.39 1.71 16.96
N TYR A 203 18.35 1.10 16.38
CA TYR A 203 17.21 0.60 17.14
C TYR A 203 17.63 -0.45 18.16
N LYS A 204 18.43 -1.43 17.75
CA LYS A 204 18.93 -2.47 18.66
C LYS A 204 19.71 -1.90 19.85
N LYS A 205 20.60 -0.94 19.58
CA LYS A 205 21.42 -0.28 20.61
C LYS A 205 20.57 0.54 21.59
N ASN A 206 19.57 1.25 21.08
CA ASN A 206 18.85 2.26 21.85
C ASN A 206 17.56 1.72 22.51
N TRP A 207 16.99 0.62 22.04
CA TRP A 207 15.72 0.09 22.52
C TRP A 207 15.95 -1.03 23.56
N THR A 208 16.53 -0.66 24.70
CA THR A 208 16.98 -1.63 25.72
C THR A 208 15.92 -2.00 26.75
N TYR A 209 14.81 -1.25 26.84
CA TYR A 209 13.77 -1.45 27.85
C TYR A 209 12.53 -2.16 27.31
N ALA A 210 11.89 -2.98 28.14
CA ALA A 210 10.63 -3.63 27.80
C ALA A 210 9.47 -2.61 27.73
N PRO A 211 8.50 -2.77 26.81
CA PRO A 211 8.35 -3.88 25.86
C PRO A 211 9.15 -3.70 24.55
N ILE A 212 9.81 -2.56 24.36
CA ILE A 212 10.43 -2.17 23.08
C ILE A 212 11.64 -3.04 22.73
N SER A 213 12.36 -3.53 23.73
CA SER A 213 13.46 -4.48 23.55
C SER A 213 13.04 -5.78 22.87
N HIS A 214 11.79 -6.23 23.04
CA HIS A 214 11.25 -7.39 22.32
C HIS A 214 10.99 -7.11 20.83
N ALA A 215 10.72 -5.86 20.45
CA ALA A 215 10.65 -5.49 19.05
C ALA A 215 12.07 -5.48 18.44
N ALA A 216 13.02 -4.84 19.11
CA ALA A 216 14.40 -4.76 18.67
C ALA A 216 15.09 -6.13 18.56
N SER A 217 14.73 -7.11 19.40
CA SER A 217 15.30 -8.46 19.33
C SER A 217 14.98 -9.22 18.04
N LEU A 218 13.96 -8.81 17.27
CA LEU A 218 13.69 -9.34 15.94
C LEU A 218 14.81 -9.02 14.93
N LEU A 219 15.60 -7.98 15.21
CA LEU A 219 16.76 -7.52 14.43
C LEU A 219 18.06 -8.06 15.07
N SER A 220 18.19 -9.39 15.19
CA SER A 220 19.38 -10.01 15.78
C SER A 220 20.66 -9.69 14.99
N ASP A 221 21.85 -9.74 15.62
CA ASP A 221 23.12 -9.46 14.90
C ASP A 221 23.28 -10.43 13.73
N LYS A 222 22.99 -11.71 13.99
CA LYS A 222 22.96 -12.75 12.96
C LYS A 222 22.08 -12.37 11.77
N TRP A 223 20.86 -11.87 12.01
CA TRP A 223 19.97 -11.43 10.93
C TRP A 223 20.55 -10.23 10.18
N ILE A 224 21.07 -9.21 10.88
CA ILE A 224 21.69 -8.03 10.26
C ILE A 224 22.87 -8.44 9.37
N ASP A 225 23.75 -9.32 9.85
CA ASP A 225 24.92 -9.79 9.12
C ASP A 225 24.53 -10.65 7.91
N GLU A 226 23.53 -11.54 8.06
CA GLU A 226 22.99 -12.32 6.94
C GLU A 226 22.37 -11.41 5.86
N THR A 227 21.59 -10.41 6.25
CA THR A 227 21.03 -9.40 5.35
C THR A 227 22.14 -8.68 4.59
N ARG A 228 23.17 -8.18 5.30
CA ARG A 228 24.32 -7.49 4.69
C ARG A 228 25.05 -8.36 3.65
N LYS A 229 25.31 -9.64 3.98
CA LYS A 229 25.99 -10.58 3.06
C LYS A 229 25.22 -10.81 1.77
N LYS A 230 23.90 -11.03 1.86
CA LYS A 230 23.03 -11.22 0.69
C LYS A 230 23.07 -10.02 -0.27
N ILE A 231 23.04 -8.81 0.30
CA ILE A 231 23.06 -7.55 -0.47
C ILE A 231 24.40 -7.36 -1.16
N ASN A 232 25.51 -7.69 -0.48
CA ASN A 232 26.83 -7.64 -1.09
C ASN A 232 27.06 -8.70 -2.19
N GLY A 233 26.14 -9.67 -2.33
CA GLY A 233 26.34 -10.81 -3.23
C GLY A 233 27.38 -11.80 -2.72
N GLU A 234 27.70 -11.74 -1.42
CA GLU A 234 28.62 -12.66 -0.75
C GLU A 234 27.92 -13.95 -0.30
N ASP A 235 26.63 -14.12 -0.60
CA ASP A 235 25.90 -15.36 -0.32
C ASP A 235 26.38 -16.44 -1.28
N THR A 236 27.48 -17.08 -0.90
CA THR A 236 28.05 -18.26 -1.54
C THR A 236 27.02 -19.38 -1.49
N GLY A 237 26.25 -19.51 -2.57
CA GLY A 237 25.30 -20.60 -2.79
C GLY A 237 25.90 -22.02 -2.71
N GLU A 238 27.22 -22.14 -2.49
CA GLU A 238 27.91 -23.40 -2.31
C GLU A 238 27.68 -24.07 -0.95
N THR A 239 27.33 -23.33 0.11
CA THR A 239 27.25 -23.97 1.44
C THR A 239 25.93 -24.73 1.64
N ARG A 240 24.83 -24.32 0.99
CA ARG A 240 23.51 -24.98 1.18
C ARG A 240 23.21 -26.11 0.20
N SER A 241 23.82 -26.16 -0.97
CA SER A 241 23.61 -27.27 -1.91
C SER A 241 24.28 -28.56 -1.41
N ASN A 242 25.47 -28.47 -0.79
CA ASN A 242 26.18 -29.65 -0.30
C ASN A 242 25.56 -30.28 0.95
N GLU A 243 24.90 -29.52 1.82
CA GLU A 243 24.32 -30.06 3.06
C GLU A 243 23.00 -30.80 2.80
N ARG A 244 22.15 -30.32 1.87
CA ARG A 244 20.97 -31.08 1.43
C ARG A 244 21.30 -32.24 0.51
N HIS A 245 22.35 -32.15 -0.32
CA HIS A 245 22.70 -33.28 -1.18
C HIS A 245 23.22 -34.47 -0.37
N ARG A 246 23.87 -34.25 0.78
CA ARG A 246 24.38 -35.33 1.63
C ARG A 246 23.27 -36.08 2.40
N GLU A 247 22.19 -35.42 2.81
CA GLU A 247 21.02 -36.09 3.40
C GLU A 247 20.14 -36.76 2.34
N THR A 248 19.95 -36.15 1.17
CA THR A 248 19.05 -36.70 0.14
C THR A 248 19.67 -37.89 -0.62
N LEU A 249 21.00 -37.95 -0.76
CA LEU A 249 21.68 -39.11 -1.37
C LEU A 249 21.61 -40.37 -0.49
N GLN A 250 21.45 -40.23 0.83
CA GLN A 250 21.29 -41.38 1.73
C GLN A 250 19.85 -41.94 1.72
N THR A 251 18.84 -41.10 1.50
CA THR A 251 17.43 -41.55 1.52
C THR A 251 16.96 -42.09 0.16
N ASN A 252 17.44 -41.53 -0.95
CA ASN A 252 16.96 -41.92 -2.29
C ASN A 252 17.61 -43.21 -2.84
N VAL A 253 18.68 -43.72 -2.23
CA VAL A 253 19.25 -45.04 -2.58
C VAL A 253 18.40 -46.19 -2.05
N LEU A 254 17.55 -45.96 -1.03
CA LEU A 254 16.68 -47.00 -0.46
C LEU A 254 15.25 -47.02 -1.03
N GLU A 255 14.77 -45.92 -1.61
CA GLU A 255 13.36 -45.82 -2.05
C GLU A 255 13.16 -46.02 -3.56
N ALA A 256 14.22 -45.85 -4.37
CA ALA A 256 14.14 -46.02 -5.82
C ALA A 256 14.01 -47.48 -6.30
N GLU A 257 14.21 -48.47 -5.42
CA GLU A 257 14.12 -49.90 -5.78
C GLU A 257 12.69 -50.47 -5.60
N ALA A 258 11.76 -49.74 -5.00
CA ALA A 258 10.42 -50.26 -4.67
C ALA A 258 9.28 -49.78 -5.58
N LEU A 259 9.52 -48.88 -6.56
CA LEU A 259 8.42 -48.15 -7.23
C LEU A 259 8.53 -48.09 -8.76
N MET A 260 9.10 -49.11 -9.41
CA MET A 260 8.95 -49.35 -10.86
C MET A 260 8.09 -50.59 -11.13
N GLY A 261 6.82 -50.55 -10.75
CA GLY A 261 5.85 -51.57 -11.10
C GLY A 261 4.51 -50.94 -11.45
N THR A 262 4.10 -51.08 -12.71
CA THR A 262 2.78 -50.80 -13.32
C THR A 262 2.59 -49.43 -13.98
N MET A 263 3.14 -49.33 -15.19
CA MET A 263 2.64 -48.45 -16.25
C MET A 263 1.81 -49.33 -17.18
N THR A 264 0.50 -49.09 -17.27
CA THR A 264 -0.33 -49.56 -18.39
C THR A 264 -1.06 -48.37 -18.98
N GLU A 265 -0.78 -48.15 -20.27
CA GLU A 265 -1.43 -47.22 -21.18
C GLU A 265 -2.89 -47.61 -21.41
N GLY A 266 -3.76 -46.62 -21.59
CA GLY A 266 -5.16 -46.83 -21.89
C GLY A 266 -5.92 -45.52 -22.12
N GLU A 267 -5.87 -45.05 -23.36
CA GLU A 267 -6.83 -44.27 -24.15
C GLU A 267 -7.79 -43.23 -23.53
N THR A 268 -7.85 -42.13 -24.28
CA THR A 268 -8.72 -40.96 -24.24
C THR A 268 -10.22 -41.25 -24.13
N HIS A 269 -10.90 -40.69 -23.13
CA HIS A 269 -12.25 -40.13 -23.29
C HIS A 269 -12.53 -39.02 -22.27
N THR A 270 -13.14 -37.94 -22.75
CA THR A 270 -13.71 -36.81 -22.00
C THR A 270 -14.78 -37.31 -21.02
N GLY A 271 -14.35 -37.75 -19.83
CA GLY A 271 -15.20 -38.05 -18.70
C GLY A 271 -15.00 -36.99 -17.64
N ILE A 272 -16.07 -36.29 -17.26
CA ILE A 272 -16.12 -35.54 -16.00
C ILE A 272 -15.77 -36.56 -14.91
N SER A 273 -14.53 -36.48 -14.44
CA SER A 273 -13.96 -37.45 -13.50
C SER A 273 -14.84 -37.48 -12.26
N ILE A 274 -15.38 -38.66 -11.95
CA ILE A 274 -16.16 -38.94 -10.74
C ILE A 274 -15.43 -38.44 -9.48
N GLY A 275 -14.09 -38.34 -9.52
CA GLY A 275 -13.28 -37.75 -8.45
C GLY A 275 -13.56 -36.26 -8.16
N THR A 276 -13.98 -35.47 -9.15
CA THR A 276 -14.29 -34.03 -8.93
C THR A 276 -15.53 -33.84 -8.06
N ILE A 277 -16.53 -34.71 -8.18
CA ILE A 277 -17.74 -34.66 -7.35
C ILE A 277 -17.39 -34.95 -5.88
N PHE A 278 -16.60 -36.00 -5.62
CA PHE A 278 -16.19 -36.33 -4.25
C PHE A 278 -15.36 -35.22 -3.59
N ILE A 279 -14.45 -34.58 -4.32
CA ILE A 279 -13.66 -33.46 -3.79
C ILE A 279 -14.55 -32.28 -3.37
N THR A 280 -15.55 -31.93 -4.19
CA THR A 280 -16.48 -30.83 -3.84
C THR A 280 -17.32 -31.14 -2.60
N PHE A 281 -17.81 -32.38 -2.46
CA PHE A 281 -18.55 -32.79 -1.26
C PHE A 281 -17.66 -32.83 -0.01
N SER A 282 -16.41 -33.28 -0.12
CA SER A 282 -15.46 -33.28 0.99
C SER A 282 -15.16 -31.85 1.48
N ILE A 283 -14.98 -30.89 0.59
CA ILE A 283 -14.76 -29.48 0.95
C ILE A 283 -15.98 -28.90 1.69
N LEU A 284 -17.20 -29.20 1.22
CA LEU A 284 -18.42 -28.73 1.87
C LEU A 284 -18.62 -29.33 3.27
N ILE A 285 -18.32 -30.62 3.45
CA ILE A 285 -18.39 -31.29 4.76
C ILE A 285 -17.35 -30.68 5.72
N ILE A 286 -16.11 -30.47 5.27
CA ILE A 286 -15.06 -29.83 6.08
C ILE A 286 -15.49 -28.40 6.46
N MET A 287 -16.01 -27.60 5.52
CA MET A 287 -16.57 -26.28 5.84
C MET A 287 -17.70 -26.36 6.86
N PHE A 288 -18.60 -27.34 6.76
CA PHE A 288 -19.72 -27.48 7.69
C PHE A 288 -19.26 -27.90 9.10
N ILE A 289 -18.28 -28.80 9.20
CA ILE A 289 -17.65 -29.19 10.46
C ILE A 289 -16.89 -28.00 11.07
N LEU A 290 -16.09 -27.28 10.28
CA LEU A 290 -15.42 -26.07 10.74
C LEU A 290 -16.43 -24.99 11.14
N TYR A 291 -17.53 -24.82 10.41
CA TYR A 291 -18.58 -23.87 10.77
C TYR A 291 -19.28 -24.25 12.09
N LYS A 292 -19.53 -25.54 12.31
CA LYS A 292 -20.22 -26.04 13.52
C LYS A 292 -19.31 -26.08 14.76
N TYR A 293 -18.03 -26.40 14.59
CA TYR A 293 -17.12 -26.71 15.70
C TYR A 293 -15.99 -25.69 15.89
N THR A 294 -15.79 -24.74 14.97
CA THR A 294 -14.89 -23.61 15.23
C THR A 294 -15.64 -22.57 16.08
N PRO A 295 -15.10 -22.14 17.23
CA PRO A 295 -15.80 -21.25 18.19
C PRO A 295 -16.02 -19.81 17.70
N TYR A 296 -16.05 -19.57 16.38
CA TYR A 296 -16.45 -18.28 15.78
C TYR A 296 -17.95 -17.97 15.95
N PHE A 297 -18.76 -18.92 16.42
CA PHE A 297 -20.17 -18.65 16.79
C PHE A 297 -20.30 -17.63 17.92
N SER A 298 -19.26 -17.50 18.75
CA SER A 298 -19.19 -16.46 19.80
C SER A 298 -19.06 -15.03 19.23
N PHE A 299 -18.57 -14.87 17.99
CA PHE A 299 -18.44 -13.57 17.31
C PHE A 299 -19.68 -13.13 16.51
N LEU A 300 -20.58 -14.05 16.16
CA LEU A 300 -21.85 -13.72 15.47
C LEU A 300 -22.96 -13.32 16.46
N LYS A 301 -22.93 -13.85 17.68
CA LYS A 301 -23.91 -13.57 18.75
C LYS A 301 -24.04 -12.08 19.15
N PRO A 302 -22.97 -11.25 19.17
CA PRO A 302 -23.08 -9.82 19.41
C PRO A 302 -23.80 -9.07 18.29
N ARG A 303 -23.60 -9.49 17.02
CA ARG A 303 -24.14 -8.81 15.84
C ARG A 303 -25.65 -9.02 15.74
N GLU A 304 -26.15 -10.21 16.04
CA GLU A 304 -27.59 -10.49 16.14
C GLU A 304 -28.25 -9.77 17.34
N ARG A 305 -27.57 -9.68 18.49
CA ARG A 305 -28.07 -8.88 19.63
C ARG A 305 -28.22 -7.40 19.27
N LYS A 306 -27.30 -6.84 18.47
CA LYS A 306 -27.36 -5.43 18.03
C LYS A 306 -28.52 -5.19 17.07
N LEU A 307 -28.78 -6.12 16.15
CA LEU A 307 -29.93 -6.09 15.24
C LEU A 307 -31.27 -6.21 15.99
N ARG A 308 -31.36 -7.10 16.99
CA ARG A 308 -32.56 -7.19 17.86
C ARG A 308 -32.82 -5.90 18.64
N ARG A 309 -31.78 -5.21 19.13
CA ARG A 309 -31.93 -3.91 19.82
C ARG A 309 -32.43 -2.81 18.88
N LEU A 310 -31.92 -2.75 17.66
CA LEU A 310 -32.40 -1.79 16.65
C LEU A 310 -33.87 -2.03 16.28
N HIS A 311 -34.27 -3.30 16.13
CA HIS A 311 -35.66 -3.64 15.82
C HIS A 311 -36.61 -3.37 17.00
N LYS A 312 -36.14 -3.52 18.24
CA LYS A 312 -36.95 -3.22 19.45
C LYS A 312 -37.13 -1.71 19.64
N ASN A 313 -36.10 -0.90 19.34
CA ASN A 313 -36.19 0.56 19.40
C ASN A 313 -37.09 1.16 18.30
N LYS A 314 -37.20 0.51 17.14
CA LYS A 314 -38.07 0.98 16.05
C LYS A 314 -39.57 0.87 16.39
N LYS A 315 -39.96 -0.04 17.29
CA LYS A 315 -41.37 -0.20 17.72
C LYS A 315 -41.83 0.87 18.71
N ASN A 316 -40.90 1.52 19.43
CA ASN A 316 -41.22 2.59 20.39
C ASN A 316 -41.15 3.99 19.78
N ASN A 317 -40.71 4.15 18.53
CA ASN A 317 -40.53 5.46 17.87
C ASN A 317 -41.60 5.78 16.81
N MET A 318 -42.66 4.97 16.68
CA MET A 318 -43.77 5.30 15.78
C MET A 318 -44.66 6.44 16.29
N ASP A 319 -44.59 6.80 17.58
CA ASP A 319 -45.35 7.93 18.14
C ASP A 319 -44.78 9.31 17.77
N PHE A 320 -43.55 9.38 17.25
CA PHE A 320 -42.93 10.67 16.90
C PHE A 320 -43.26 11.17 15.48
N ILE A 321 -43.83 10.33 14.62
CA ILE A 321 -44.19 10.73 13.24
C ILE A 321 -45.47 11.57 13.21
N HIS A 322 -46.35 11.46 14.21
CA HIS A 322 -47.57 12.26 14.25
C HIS A 322 -47.39 13.70 14.76
N THR A 323 -46.24 14.05 15.36
CA THR A 323 -46.04 15.38 15.98
C THR A 323 -45.57 16.44 14.99
N PHE A 324 -44.87 16.07 13.91
CA PHE A 324 -44.34 17.03 12.93
C PHE A 324 -45.38 17.54 11.91
N GLY A 325 -46.57 16.94 11.86
CA GLY A 325 -47.65 17.39 10.96
C GLY A 325 -48.44 18.61 11.46
N VAL A 326 -48.37 18.92 12.76
CA VAL A 326 -49.20 19.98 13.37
C VAL A 326 -48.46 21.33 13.44
N GLU A 327 -47.14 21.34 13.57
CA GLU A 327 -46.37 22.59 13.74
C GLU A 327 -46.11 23.37 12.45
N TYR A 328 -46.18 22.74 11.28
CA TYR A 328 -45.91 23.45 10.01
C TYR A 328 -47.10 24.32 9.55
N LYS A 329 -48.32 24.10 10.04
CA LYS A 329 -49.49 24.91 9.68
C LYS A 329 -49.60 26.24 10.44
N ASN A 330 -48.94 26.39 11.59
CA ASN A 330 -49.11 27.59 12.43
C ASN A 330 -48.03 28.67 12.25
N SER A 331 -46.94 28.42 11.52
CA SER A 331 -45.83 29.40 11.41
C SER A 331 -45.85 30.25 10.13
N VAL A 332 -46.66 29.91 9.13
CA VAL A 332 -46.70 30.62 7.84
C VAL A 332 -47.79 31.70 7.79
N ASP A 333 -48.88 31.56 8.55
CA ASP A 333 -50.05 32.44 8.40
C ASP A 333 -49.92 33.78 9.14
N ASN A 334 -48.97 33.94 10.06
CA ASN A 334 -48.80 35.17 10.85
C ASN A 334 -47.85 36.20 10.24
N ARG A 335 -47.27 35.96 9.04
CA ARG A 335 -46.20 36.83 8.50
C ARG A 335 -46.64 37.83 7.42
N TYR A 336 -47.93 37.94 7.10
CA TYR A 336 -48.44 38.91 6.11
C TYR A 336 -49.66 39.70 6.64
N LYS A 337 -49.43 40.58 7.62
CA LYS A 337 -50.36 41.68 7.92
C LYS A 337 -49.74 43.00 7.47
N ILE A 338 -50.07 43.41 6.25
CA ILE A 338 -49.77 44.74 5.70
C ILE A 338 -50.94 45.63 6.06
N SER A 339 -50.70 46.69 6.84
CA SER A 339 -51.66 47.77 7.06
C SER A 339 -51.43 48.88 6.02
N TYR A 340 -52.47 49.25 5.29
CA TYR A 340 -52.47 50.48 4.49
C TYR A 340 -52.92 51.64 5.38
N SER A 341 -52.19 52.75 5.34
CA SER A 341 -52.58 54.06 5.85
C SER A 341 -52.93 54.98 4.70
#